data_AF-A0A925LBY7-F1
#
_entry.id   AF-A0A925LBY7-F1
#
_cell.length_a   1.000
_cell.length_b   1.000
_cell.length_c   1.000
_cell.angle_alpha   90.00
_cell.angle_beta   90.00
_cell.angle_gamma   90.00
#
_symmetry.space_group_name_H-M   'P 1'
#
loop_
_entity.id
_entity.type
_entity.pdbx_description
1 polymer ?
#
loop_
_entity_poly.entity_id
_entity_poly.type
_entity_poly.pdbx_seq_one_letter_code
_entity_poly.pdbx_strand_id
1 'polypeptide(L)'
;LAALALCLVCACAGVQAQTVYRCGPDGRVYSQTPCPQGRAVNVSDERSADQRAAAESRVREDQSRGDALERERLDREAGKPAAAGKIEGRPAPPEPAKPAAKPSKKKKPKAKKPANDDFKAVAPAPKPKNQPKSR
;
A
#
# COMPACT_ATOMS: atom_id res chain seq x y z
N LEU A 1 -32.67 -20.30 -23.21
CA LEU A 1 -31.67 -19.83 -22.21
C LEU A 1 -30.69 -20.94 -21.79
N ALA A 2 -31.15 -22.17 -21.50
CA ALA A 2 -30.27 -23.29 -21.13
C ALA A 2 -29.23 -23.67 -22.21
N ALA A 3 -29.58 -23.60 -23.50
CA ALA A 3 -28.66 -23.91 -24.60
C ALA A 3 -27.52 -22.89 -24.77
N LEU A 4 -27.76 -21.62 -24.43
CA LEU A 4 -26.74 -20.56 -24.48
C LEU A 4 -25.74 -20.71 -23.32
N ALA A 5 -26.23 -21.11 -22.14
CA ALA A 5 -25.40 -21.38 -20.98
C ALA A 5 -24.48 -22.60 -21.19
N LEU A 6 -24.95 -23.63 -21.89
CA LEU A 6 -24.16 -24.84 -22.18
C LEU A 6 -23.01 -24.57 -23.17
N CYS A 7 -23.23 -23.71 -24.18
CA CYS A 7 -22.18 -23.31 -25.12
C CYS A 7 -21.08 -22.48 -24.44
N LEU A 8 -21.44 -21.66 -23.46
CA LEU A 8 -20.48 -20.82 -22.73
C LEU A 8 -19.55 -21.64 -21.81
N VAL A 9 -20.04 -22.77 -21.26
CA VAL A 9 -19.23 -23.68 -20.42
C VAL A 9 -18.25 -24.50 -21.26
N CYS A 10 -18.61 -24.87 -22.49
CA CYS A 10 -17.71 -25.59 -23.40
C CYS A 10 -16.55 -24.75 -23.95
N ALA A 11 -16.68 -23.42 -23.98
CA ALA A 11 -15.63 -22.53 -24.48
C ALA A 11 -14.41 -22.41 -23.54
N CYS A 12 -14.54 -22.85 -22.28
CA CYS A 12 -13.45 -22.84 -21.29
C CYS A 12 -12.64 -24.15 -21.26
N ALA A 13 -13.06 -25.18 -22.00
CA ALA A 13 -12.38 -26.46 -22.02
C ALA A 13 -11.23 -26.46 -23.04
N GLY A 14 -10.06 -26.02 -22.59
CA GLY A 14 -8.80 -26.30 -23.30
C GLY A 14 -8.13 -25.09 -23.95
N VAL A 15 -7.72 -24.11 -23.14
CA VAL A 15 -6.46 -23.43 -23.43
C VAL A 15 -5.36 -24.46 -23.20
N GLN A 16 -5.10 -25.30 -24.21
CA GLN A 16 -3.85 -26.05 -24.28
C GLN A 16 -2.74 -25.00 -24.19
N ALA A 17 -1.81 -25.17 -23.25
CA ALA A 17 -0.71 -24.25 -23.04
C ALA A 17 -0.04 -23.96 -24.39
N GLN A 18 -0.23 -22.76 -24.93
CA GLN A 18 0.39 -22.38 -26.19
C GLN A 18 1.90 -22.48 -26.00
N THR A 19 2.56 -23.30 -26.81
CA THR A 19 4.01 -23.45 -26.71
C THR A 19 4.64 -22.15 -27.19
N VAL A 20 5.15 -21.36 -26.24
CA VAL A 20 5.82 -20.10 -26.52
C VAL A 20 7.32 -20.35 -26.61
N TYR A 21 7.96 -19.79 -27.63
CA TYR A 21 9.41 -19.84 -27.81
C TYR A 21 10.04 -18.50 -27.48
N ARG A 22 11.22 -18.53 -26.88
CA ARG A 22 12.10 -17.38 -26.77
C ARG A 22 13.17 -17.43 -27.86
N CYS A 23 13.10 -16.47 -28.77
CA CYS A 23 13.90 -16.33 -29.99
C CYS A 23 14.92 -15.19 -29.89
N GLY A 24 15.88 -15.20 -30.81
CA GLY A 24 16.94 -14.20 -30.93
C GLY A 24 18.21 -14.55 -30.13
N PRO A 25 19.33 -13.86 -30.39
CA PRO A 25 20.63 -14.17 -29.78
C PRO A 25 20.60 -14.08 -28.26
N ASP A 26 19.82 -13.16 -27.70
CA ASP A 26 19.68 -12.97 -26.24
C ASP A 26 18.42 -13.66 -25.67
N GLY A 27 17.63 -14.36 -26.49
CA GLY A 27 16.38 -15.00 -26.06
C GLY A 27 15.36 -14.03 -25.45
N ARG A 28 15.28 -12.77 -25.92
CA ARG A 28 14.33 -11.76 -25.39
C ARG A 28 13.06 -11.61 -26.22
N VAL A 29 13.04 -12.15 -27.43
CA VAL A 29 11.88 -12.07 -28.33
C VAL A 29 11.00 -13.28 -28.08
N TYR A 30 9.71 -13.09 -27.87
CA TYR A 30 8.75 -14.19 -27.74
C TYR A 30 8.10 -14.47 -29.09
N SER A 31 7.93 -15.74 -29.44
CA SER A 31 7.23 -16.18 -30.65
C SER A 31 6.34 -17.40 -30.39
N GLN A 32 5.25 -17.49 -31.12
CA GLN A 32 4.37 -18.67 -31.16
C GLN A 32 4.87 -19.71 -32.18
N THR A 33 5.82 -19.32 -33.04
CA THR A 33 6.46 -20.20 -34.02
C THR A 33 7.84 -20.63 -33.53
N PRO A 34 8.23 -21.89 -33.75
CA PRO A 34 9.59 -22.34 -33.45
C PRO A 34 10.58 -21.58 -34.33
N CYS A 35 11.71 -21.19 -33.73
CA CYS A 35 12.77 -20.43 -34.39
C CYS A 35 14.10 -21.20 -34.25
N PRO A 36 15.08 -20.98 -35.14
CA PRO A 36 16.31 -21.78 -35.18
C PRO A 36 17.12 -21.73 -33.88
N GLN A 37 17.08 -20.59 -33.20
CA GLN A 37 17.73 -20.33 -31.90
C GLN A 37 16.72 -20.40 -30.74
N GLY A 38 15.53 -20.95 -30.98
CA GLY A 38 14.37 -20.86 -30.10
C GLY A 38 14.36 -21.88 -29.00
N ARG A 39 14.20 -21.44 -27.75
CA ARG A 39 13.90 -22.34 -26.63
C ARG A 39 12.42 -22.28 -26.29
N ALA A 40 11.76 -23.43 -26.26
CA ALA A 40 10.41 -23.54 -25.72
C ALA A 40 10.40 -23.17 -24.24
N VAL A 41 9.46 -22.32 -23.85
CA VAL A 41 9.30 -21.86 -22.47
C VAL A 41 7.94 -22.33 -21.98
N ASN A 42 7.94 -22.95 -20.79
CA ASN A 42 6.71 -23.25 -20.11
C ASN A 42 6.12 -21.96 -19.54
N VAL A 43 4.92 -21.59 -20.00
CA VAL A 43 4.17 -20.39 -19.57
C VAL A 43 3.02 -20.78 -18.63
N SER A 44 2.94 -22.04 -18.18
CA SER A 44 1.97 -22.46 -17.18
C SER A 44 2.24 -21.72 -15.86
N ASP A 45 1.34 -20.82 -15.46
CA ASP A 45 1.33 -20.20 -14.13
C ASP A 45 0.44 -21.01 -13.18
N GLU A 46 0.86 -22.25 -12.91
CA GLU A 46 0.18 -23.07 -11.90
C GLU A 46 0.55 -22.57 -10.50
N ARG A 47 -0.42 -21.98 -9.82
CA ARG A 47 -0.25 -21.60 -8.41
C ARG A 47 -0.26 -22.87 -7.55
N SER A 48 0.70 -22.99 -6.63
CA SER A 48 0.65 -24.05 -5.63
C SER A 48 -0.50 -23.81 -4.63
N ALA A 49 -0.91 -24.86 -3.93
CA ALA A 49 -1.92 -24.74 -2.86
C ALA A 49 -1.50 -23.72 -1.79
N ASP A 50 -0.23 -23.73 -1.40
CA ASP A 50 0.31 -22.78 -0.41
C ASP A 50 0.27 -21.33 -0.90
N GLN A 51 0.58 -21.08 -2.19
CA GLN A 51 0.48 -19.75 -2.78
C GLN A 51 -0.96 -19.23 -2.76
N ARG A 52 -1.94 -20.09 -3.07
CA ARG A 52 -3.37 -19.74 -3.00
C ARG A 52 -3.79 -19.43 -1.57
N ALA A 53 -3.45 -20.30 -0.62
CA ALA A 53 -3.78 -20.11 0.79
C ALA A 53 -3.19 -18.81 1.36
N ALA A 54 -1.94 -18.49 1.00
CA ALA A 54 -1.30 -17.23 1.39
C ALA A 54 -2.01 -16.02 0.78
N ALA A 55 -2.38 -16.07 -0.50
CA ALA A 55 -3.12 -15.00 -1.15
C ALA A 55 -4.49 -14.78 -0.51
N GLU A 56 -5.25 -15.84 -0.24
CA GLU A 56 -6.53 -15.77 0.46
C GLU A 56 -6.40 -15.19 1.88
N SER A 57 -5.33 -15.55 2.61
CA SER A 57 -5.07 -14.96 3.93
C SER A 57 -4.90 -13.45 3.85
N ARG A 58 -4.13 -12.96 2.86
CA ARG A 58 -3.95 -11.52 2.64
C ARG A 58 -5.26 -10.81 2.28
N VAL A 59 -6.06 -11.42 1.41
CA VAL A 59 -7.37 -10.88 1.05
C VAL A 59 -8.27 -10.75 2.29
N ARG A 60 -8.30 -11.77 3.16
CA ARG A 60 -9.08 -11.71 4.41
C ARG A 60 -8.59 -10.61 5.36
N GLU A 61 -7.28 -10.47 5.52
CA GLU A 61 -6.67 -9.40 6.32
C GLU A 61 -7.06 -8.02 5.79
N ASP A 62 -6.91 -7.80 4.48
CA ASP A 62 -7.21 -6.53 3.83
C ASP A 62 -8.70 -6.18 3.92
N GLN A 63 -9.60 -7.16 3.75
CA GLN A 63 -11.04 -6.98 3.96
C GLN A 63 -11.33 -6.53 5.39
N SER A 64 -10.80 -7.24 6.39
CA SER A 64 -11.03 -6.90 7.80
C SER A 64 -10.53 -5.50 8.15
N ARG A 65 -9.43 -5.08 7.54
CA ARG A 65 -8.87 -3.74 7.69
C ARG A 65 -9.75 -2.68 7.01
N GLY A 66 -10.27 -2.98 5.82
CA GLY A 66 -11.24 -2.14 5.13
C GLY A 66 -12.48 -1.89 5.97
N ASP A 67 -13.07 -2.96 6.52
CA ASP A 67 -14.27 -2.87 7.36
C ASP A 67 -14.02 -2.08 8.66
N ALA A 68 -12.82 -2.19 9.24
CA ALA A 68 -12.44 -1.40 10.40
C ALA A 68 -12.36 0.10 10.08
N LEU A 69 -11.77 0.46 8.93
CA LEU A 69 -11.68 1.86 8.49
C LEU A 69 -13.04 2.44 8.14
N GLU A 70 -13.93 1.64 7.56
CA GLU A 70 -15.31 2.07 7.29
C GLU A 70 -16.06 2.36 8.59
N ARG A 71 -15.98 1.45 9.58
CA ARG A 71 -16.58 1.70 10.90
C ARG A 71 -16.03 2.97 11.54
N GLU A 72 -14.72 3.18 11.51
CA GLU A 72 -14.11 4.40 12.03
C GLU A 72 -14.64 5.67 11.31
N ARG A 73 -14.83 5.60 9.99
CA ARG A 73 -15.43 6.70 9.21
C ARG A 73 -16.84 6.98 9.71
N LEU A 74 -17.69 5.95 9.81
CA LEU A 74 -19.09 6.09 10.23
C LEU A 74 -19.20 6.63 11.66
N ASP A 75 -18.37 6.15 12.59
CA ASP A 75 -18.34 6.63 13.98
C ASP A 75 -17.95 8.11 14.05
N ARG A 76 -16.98 8.53 13.23
CA ARG A 76 -16.55 9.93 13.15
C ARG A 76 -17.62 10.84 12.58
N GLU A 77 -18.37 10.36 11.58
CA GLU A 77 -19.47 11.09 10.94
C GLU A 77 -20.69 11.17 11.86
N ALA A 78 -21.02 10.11 12.58
CA ALA A 78 -22.13 10.08 13.54
C ALA A 78 -21.90 11.05 14.72
N GLY A 79 -20.65 11.25 15.14
CA GLY A 79 -20.29 12.08 16.30
C GLY A 79 -20.01 13.57 16.01
N LYS A 80 -20.06 14.03 14.75
CA LYS A 80 -19.70 15.42 14.39
C LYS A 80 -20.75 16.04 13.45
N PRO A 81 -21.43 17.16 13.82
CA PRO A 81 -22.03 17.99 12.79
C PRO A 81 -20.91 18.51 11.89
N ALA A 82 -21.07 18.38 10.57
CA ALA A 82 -20.10 18.83 9.59
C ALA A 82 -19.88 20.35 9.72
N ALA A 83 -18.93 20.76 10.56
CA ALA A 83 -18.43 22.12 10.56
C ALA A 83 -17.59 22.28 9.28
N ALA A 84 -18.25 22.68 8.20
CA ALA A 84 -17.60 23.00 6.94
C ALA A 84 -16.49 24.03 7.19
N GLY A 85 -15.25 23.67 6.87
CA GLY A 85 -14.17 24.64 6.65
C GLY A 85 -13.07 24.80 7.71
N LYS A 86 -12.85 23.85 8.64
CA LYS A 86 -11.63 23.88 9.46
C LYS A 86 -10.89 22.53 9.46
N ILE A 87 -9.75 22.49 8.76
CA ILE A 87 -8.75 21.43 8.90
C ILE A 87 -8.00 21.69 10.21
N GLU A 88 -8.56 21.26 11.32
CA GLU A 88 -7.85 21.26 12.60
C GLU A 88 -7.01 19.98 12.67
N GLY A 89 -5.70 20.14 12.87
CA GLY A 89 -4.75 19.03 12.98
C GLY A 89 -5.12 18.08 14.11
N ARG A 90 -4.63 16.82 14.00
CA ARG A 90 -4.92 15.72 14.93
C ARG A 90 -4.78 16.20 16.39
N PRO A 91 -5.81 16.02 17.25
CA PRO A 91 -5.70 16.42 18.64
C PRO A 91 -4.56 15.65 19.31
N ALA A 92 -3.73 16.37 20.06
CA ALA A 92 -2.62 15.80 20.81
C ALA A 92 -3.14 14.72 21.78
N PRO A 93 -2.40 13.62 22.00
CA PRO A 93 -2.76 12.61 22.99
C PRO A 93 -2.99 13.25 24.36
N PRO A 94 -3.98 12.78 25.16
CA PRO A 94 -4.20 13.32 26.49
C PRO A 94 -2.97 13.06 27.36
N GLU A 95 -2.33 14.14 27.84
CA GLU A 95 -1.28 14.05 28.83
C GLU A 95 -1.84 13.45 30.14
N PRO A 96 -1.08 12.59 30.84
CA PRO A 96 -1.51 12.04 32.12
C PRO A 96 -1.74 13.16 33.14
N ALA A 97 -2.94 13.17 33.74
CA ALA A 97 -3.39 14.19 34.67
C ALA A 97 -2.44 14.33 35.87
N LYS A 98 -1.80 15.50 36.01
CA LYS A 98 -1.13 15.90 37.25
C LYS A 98 -2.18 16.38 38.26
N PRO A 99 -2.04 16.05 39.56
CA PRO A 99 -3.03 16.39 40.58
C PRO A 99 -3.17 17.90 40.79
N ALA A 100 -4.41 18.32 41.03
CA ALA A 100 -4.86 19.69 41.09
C ALA A 100 -4.18 20.55 42.17
N ALA A 101 -3.66 21.70 41.77
CA ALA A 101 -3.33 22.80 42.68
C ALA A 101 -4.30 23.98 42.47
N LYS A 102 -4.66 24.62 43.59
CA LYS A 102 -5.74 25.60 43.82
C LYS A 102 -5.65 26.90 42.99
N PRO A 103 -6.76 27.66 42.84
CA PRO A 103 -6.85 28.79 41.90
C PRO A 103 -6.47 30.13 42.54
N SER A 104 -5.85 31.02 41.76
CA SER A 104 -5.95 32.50 41.75
C SER A 104 -4.72 33.07 40.99
N LYS A 105 -4.68 34.18 40.21
CA LYS A 105 -5.52 35.36 39.95
C LYS A 105 -5.26 35.88 38.50
N LYS A 106 -6.28 36.54 37.95
CA LYS A 106 -6.31 37.73 37.04
C LYS A 106 -5.35 37.83 35.82
N LYS A 107 -6.00 37.94 34.65
CA LYS A 107 -5.47 38.31 33.32
C LYS A 107 -4.89 39.73 33.26
N LYS A 108 -3.83 39.93 32.47
CA LYS A 108 -3.47 41.17 31.72
C LYS A 108 -2.53 40.83 30.53
N PRO A 109 -2.33 41.75 29.55
CA PRO A 109 -2.52 41.46 28.12
C PRO A 109 -1.27 40.98 27.35
N LYS A 110 -1.55 40.50 26.13
CA LYS A 110 -0.66 39.91 25.11
C LYS A 110 0.69 40.64 24.96
N ALA A 111 1.78 39.89 25.18
CA ALA A 111 3.09 40.20 24.62
C ALA A 111 3.20 39.62 23.20
N LYS A 112 3.78 40.41 22.28
CA LYS A 112 3.95 40.09 20.86
C LYS A 112 4.84 38.86 20.70
N LYS A 113 4.44 37.91 19.85
CA LYS A 113 5.33 36.83 19.38
C LYS A 113 6.48 37.46 18.59
N PRO A 114 7.76 37.16 18.86
CA PRO A 114 8.80 37.36 17.86
C PRO A 114 8.51 36.48 16.63
N ALA A 115 8.92 37.01 15.49
CA ALA A 115 8.67 36.49 14.15
C ALA A 115 9.15 35.04 13.96
N ASN A 116 8.55 34.39 12.97
CA ASN A 116 8.82 33.03 12.49
C ASN A 116 10.31 32.64 12.56
N ASP A 117 10.64 31.71 13.45
CA ASP A 117 11.78 30.83 13.23
C ASP A 117 11.33 29.74 12.27
N ASP A 118 11.50 30.00 10.97
CA ASP A 118 11.24 29.04 9.92
C ASP A 118 12.07 27.77 10.16
N PHE A 119 11.39 26.62 10.14
CA PHE A 119 12.00 25.30 10.28
C PHE A 119 13.12 25.11 9.24
N LYS A 120 14.36 24.95 9.71
CA LYS A 120 15.51 24.57 8.87
C LYS A 120 15.74 23.07 9.00
N ALA A 121 15.45 22.33 7.93
CA ALA A 121 15.84 20.92 7.82
C ALA A 121 17.36 20.84 7.69
N VAL A 122 18.04 20.29 8.70
CA VAL A 122 19.47 19.96 8.62
C VAL A 122 19.59 18.58 7.97
N ALA A 123 20.22 18.51 6.80
CA ALA A 123 20.52 17.23 6.16
C ALA A 123 21.53 16.44 7.01
N PRO A 124 21.37 15.12 7.18
CA PRO A 124 22.38 14.31 7.85
C PRO A 124 23.68 14.33 7.04
N ALA A 125 24.81 14.52 7.72
CA ALA A 125 26.13 14.54 7.08
C ALA A 125 26.38 13.24 6.27
N PRO A 126 27.03 13.33 5.09
CA PRO A 126 27.34 12.15 4.30
C PRO A 126 28.30 11.25 5.09
N LYS A 127 27.93 9.97 5.23
CA LYS A 127 28.79 8.95 5.86
C LYS A 127 30.09 8.83 5.05
N PRO A 128 31.27 8.76 5.70
CA PRO A 128 32.54 8.57 4.98
C PRO A 128 32.51 7.23 4.24
N LYS A 129 32.82 7.27 2.94
CA LYS A 129 33.03 6.08 2.12
C LYS A 129 34.34 5.44 2.58
N ASN A 130 34.27 4.31 3.29
CA ASN A 130 35.45 3.48 3.52
C ASN A 130 35.99 3.01 2.16
N GLN A 131 37.23 3.40 1.86
CA GLN A 131 37.95 2.90 0.70
C GLN A 131 38.23 1.39 0.89
N PRO A 132 38.12 0.57 -0.17
CA PRO A 132 38.56 -0.83 -0.10
C PRO A 132 40.08 -0.88 0.07
N LYS A 133 40.55 -1.54 1.13
CA LYS A 133 41.98 -1.88 1.28
C LYS A 133 42.37 -2.80 0.14
N SER A 134 43.31 -2.35 -0.69
CA SER A 134 43.93 -3.13 -1.76
C SER A 134 45.01 -4.06 -1.21
N ARG A 135 44.94 -5.32 -1.66
CA ARG A 135 45.96 -6.40 -1.64
C ARG A 135 46.36 -7.00 -0.30
#